data_AF-A0A7X9KHB1-F1
#
_entry.id   AF-A0A7X9KHB1-F1
#
_cell.length_a   1.000
_cell.length_b   1.000
_cell.length_c   1.000
_cell.angle_alpha   90.00
_cell.angle_beta   90.00
_cell.angle_gamma   90.00
#
_symmetry.space_group_name_H-M   'P 1'
#
loop_
_entity.id
_entity.type
_entity.pdbx_description
1 polymer ?
#
loop_
_entity_poly.entity_id
_entity_poly.type
_entity_poly.pdbx_seq_one_letter_code
_entity_poly.pdbx_strand_id
1 'polypeptide(L)'
;AGHIDHAIRITFGSTRRGFVLPATHFASSITDVNAPAMGQRLRLKAGYDISRLTGQARVIAVAMQNYGVIVADNGSNWFFQGAPDPGWVDDDLNQLKSIPGSAFEAVDTGPVRTS
;
A
#
# COMPACT_ATOMS: atom_id res chain seq x y z
N ALA A 1 -9.07 -11.36 18.15
CA ALA A 1 -9.01 -10.68 16.85
C ALA A 1 -7.54 -10.54 16.45
N GLY A 2 -7.20 -10.75 15.18
CA GLY A 2 -5.84 -10.51 14.68
C GLY A 2 -5.52 -9.03 14.58
N HIS A 3 -4.23 -8.68 14.54
CA HIS A 3 -3.74 -7.33 14.31
C HIS A 3 -2.45 -7.39 13.47
N ILE A 4 -2.15 -6.30 12.76
CA ILE A 4 -0.94 -6.13 11.97
C ILE A 4 -0.35 -4.78 12.39
N ASP A 5 0.85 -4.79 12.95
CA ASP A 5 1.49 -3.61 13.55
C ASP A 5 2.48 -2.88 12.64
N HIS A 6 2.32 -3.03 11.33
CA HIS A 6 3.23 -2.45 10.34
C HIS A 6 2.51 -2.09 9.05
N ALA A 7 3.19 -1.29 8.21
CA ALA A 7 2.70 -0.90 6.90
C ALA A 7 2.71 -2.09 5.93
N ILE A 8 1.74 -2.15 5.03
CA ILE A 8 1.57 -3.25 4.08
C ILE A 8 2.28 -2.93 2.76
N ARG A 9 3.05 -3.87 2.23
CA ARG A 9 3.70 -3.72 0.91
C ARG A 9 2.68 -3.68 -0.23
N ILE A 10 2.88 -2.76 -1.17
CA ILE A 10 2.12 -2.66 -2.42
C ILE A 10 3.00 -2.46 -3.64
N THR A 11 2.42 -2.71 -4.81
CA THR A 11 3.03 -2.47 -6.12
C THR A 11 2.20 -1.53 -6.98
N PHE A 12 2.87 -0.91 -7.96
CA PHE A 12 2.26 -0.06 -8.98
C PHE A 12 2.82 -0.40 -10.36
N GLY A 13 2.01 -0.24 -11.42
CA GLY A 13 2.43 -0.53 -12.81
C GLY A 13 3.51 0.41 -13.32
N SER A 14 3.63 1.59 -12.71
CA SER A 14 4.67 2.54 -13.01
C SER A 14 5.02 3.32 -11.76
N THR A 15 6.31 3.31 -11.43
CA THR A 15 6.91 4.15 -10.40
C THR A 15 7.85 5.15 -11.07
N ARG A 16 8.17 6.23 -10.38
CA ARG A 16 9.15 7.20 -10.86
C ARG A 16 10.58 6.74 -10.56
N ARG A 17 11.54 7.31 -11.28
CA ARG A 17 12.99 7.22 -11.06
C ARG A 17 13.37 7.98 -9.79
N GLY A 18 12.91 7.49 -8.66
CA GLY A 18 13.21 8.06 -7.36
C GLY A 18 12.65 7.22 -6.21
N PHE A 19 13.15 7.50 -5.02
CA PHE A 19 12.79 6.79 -3.81
C PHE A 19 12.71 7.72 -2.60
N VAL A 20 11.93 7.32 -1.59
CA VAL A 20 11.90 7.93 -0.27
C VAL A 20 12.59 6.99 0.70
N LEU A 21 13.51 7.51 1.54
CA LEU A 21 14.17 6.70 2.55
C LEU A 21 13.13 6.05 3.50
N PRO A 22 13.37 4.81 3.98
CA PRO A 22 14.63 4.06 3.88
C PRO A 22 14.79 3.23 2.60
N ALA A 23 13.91 3.33 1.60
CA ALA A 23 14.20 2.72 0.30
C ALA A 23 15.47 3.35 -0.30
N THR A 24 16.25 2.56 -1.03
CA THR A 24 17.56 2.98 -1.57
C THR A 24 17.68 2.73 -3.08
N HIS A 25 16.59 2.35 -3.73
CA HIS A 25 16.58 1.99 -5.14
C HIS A 25 15.30 2.46 -5.84
N PHE A 26 15.35 2.54 -7.17
CA PHE A 26 14.20 2.67 -8.06
C PHE A 26 14.37 1.67 -9.22
N ALA A 27 13.26 1.27 -9.84
CA ALA A 27 13.24 0.32 -10.95
C ALA A 27 12.55 0.91 -12.19
N SER A 28 12.81 2.19 -12.47
CA SER A 28 12.11 2.94 -13.53
C SER A 28 12.98 4.06 -14.09
N SER A 29 12.70 4.45 -15.33
CA SER A 29 13.24 5.64 -15.99
C SER A 29 12.26 6.82 -16.02
N ILE A 30 11.03 6.64 -15.53
CA ILE A 30 9.95 7.64 -15.56
C ILE A 30 10.29 8.82 -14.63
N THR A 31 10.23 10.05 -15.11
CA THR A 31 10.51 11.26 -14.31
C THR A 31 9.26 12.02 -13.85
N ASP A 32 8.06 11.58 -14.25
CA ASP A 32 6.78 12.19 -13.86
C ASP A 32 6.65 12.31 -12.33
N VAL A 33 6.30 13.51 -11.86
CA VAL A 33 6.07 13.86 -10.45
C VAL A 33 4.83 13.23 -9.85
N ASN A 34 3.90 12.81 -10.69
CA ASN A 34 2.66 12.19 -10.26
C ASN A 34 2.76 10.66 -10.14
N ALA A 35 3.82 10.05 -10.69
CA ALA A 35 4.07 8.63 -10.50
C ALA A 35 4.63 8.37 -9.08
N PRO A 36 4.20 7.29 -8.40
CA PRO A 36 4.68 6.99 -7.05
C PRO A 36 6.19 6.68 -7.02
N ALA A 37 6.86 7.02 -5.93
CA ALA A 37 8.27 6.66 -5.69
C ALA A 37 8.39 5.36 -4.87
N MET A 38 9.48 4.62 -5.03
CA MET A 38 9.79 3.51 -4.12
C MET A 38 9.93 4.04 -2.69
N GLY A 39 9.46 3.27 -1.71
CA GLY A 39 9.42 3.69 -0.30
C GLY A 39 8.34 4.73 0.02
N GLN A 40 7.61 5.26 -0.97
CA GLN A 40 6.53 6.21 -0.69
C GLN A 40 5.43 5.54 0.13
N ARG A 41 4.99 6.25 1.16
CA ARG A 41 3.92 5.79 2.05
C ARG A 41 2.59 6.41 1.67
N LEU A 42 1.60 5.56 1.49
CA LEU A 42 0.20 5.97 1.36
C LEU A 42 -0.55 5.46 2.59
N ARG A 43 -1.67 6.08 2.94
CA ARG A 43 -2.47 5.66 4.09
C ARG A 43 -3.94 5.66 3.72
N LEU A 44 -4.67 4.64 4.16
CA LEU A 44 -6.12 4.64 4.03
C LEU A 44 -6.66 5.75 4.92
N LYS A 45 -7.46 6.67 4.37
CA LYS A 45 -7.99 7.80 5.12
C LYS A 45 -8.72 7.30 6.38
N ALA A 46 -8.45 7.94 7.51
CA ALA A 46 -9.06 7.55 8.79
C ALA A 46 -10.61 7.60 8.75
N GLY A 47 -11.17 8.51 7.95
CA GLY A 47 -12.63 8.62 7.75
C GLY A 47 -13.21 7.70 6.68
N TYR A 48 -12.43 6.86 6.01
CA TYR A 48 -12.96 5.90 5.05
C TYR A 48 -13.73 4.80 5.80
N ASP A 49 -14.99 4.57 5.42
CA ASP A 49 -15.84 3.58 6.09
C ASP A 49 -15.41 2.16 5.73
N ILE A 50 -14.92 1.44 6.75
CA ILE A 50 -14.52 0.04 6.67
C ILE A 50 -15.49 -0.89 7.40
N SER A 51 -16.64 -0.38 7.86
CA SER A 51 -17.62 -1.12 8.64
C SER A 51 -18.23 -2.32 7.89
N ARG A 52 -18.21 -2.24 6.55
CA ARG A 52 -18.65 -3.32 5.65
C ARG A 52 -17.64 -4.44 5.46
N LEU A 53 -16.38 -4.22 5.87
CA LEU A 53 -15.35 -5.24 5.78
C LEU A 53 -15.47 -6.21 6.96
N THR A 54 -15.30 -7.49 6.69
CA THR A 54 -15.33 -8.54 7.71
C THR A 54 -14.00 -9.26 7.84
N GLY A 55 -13.87 -10.06 8.91
CA GLY A 55 -12.77 -10.99 9.12
C GLY A 55 -11.39 -10.42 8.84
N GLN A 56 -10.62 -11.09 7.99
CA GLN A 56 -9.22 -10.73 7.71
C GLN A 56 -9.08 -9.40 6.95
N ALA A 57 -10.01 -9.09 6.04
CA ALA A 57 -9.99 -7.82 5.32
C ALA A 57 -10.15 -6.62 6.26
N ARG A 58 -11.00 -6.73 7.29
CA ARG A 58 -11.14 -5.63 8.26
C ARG A 58 -9.85 -5.40 9.05
N VAL A 59 -9.17 -6.47 9.46
CA VAL A 59 -7.88 -6.38 10.17
C VAL A 59 -6.84 -5.68 9.29
N ILE A 60 -6.76 -6.07 8.03
CA ILE A 60 -5.87 -5.47 7.04
C ILE A 60 -6.20 -3.99 6.80
N ALA A 61 -7.48 -3.63 6.64
CA ALA A 61 -7.90 -2.25 6.43
C ALA A 61 -7.62 -1.37 7.64
N VAL A 62 -7.78 -1.88 8.87
CA VAL A 62 -7.35 -1.20 10.10
C VAL A 62 -5.84 -0.94 10.08
N ALA A 63 -5.03 -1.91 9.65
CA ALA A 63 -3.59 -1.70 9.51
C ALA A 63 -3.25 -0.66 8.43
N MET A 64 -3.99 -0.62 7.31
CA MET A 64 -3.86 0.44 6.30
C MET A 64 -4.25 1.83 6.82
N GLN A 65 -5.18 1.92 7.78
CA GLN A 65 -5.52 3.19 8.44
C GLN A 65 -4.44 3.61 9.44
N ASN A 66 -3.95 2.68 10.25
CA ASN A 66 -3.01 2.98 11.34
C ASN A 66 -1.57 3.16 10.84
N TYR A 67 -1.14 2.27 9.95
CA TYR A 67 0.24 2.16 9.48
C TYR A 67 0.37 2.40 7.98
N GLY A 68 -0.71 2.44 7.20
CA GLY A 68 -0.63 2.68 5.77
C GLY A 68 0.01 1.53 4.99
N VAL A 69 0.43 1.87 3.79
CA VAL A 69 0.96 0.97 2.76
C VAL A 69 2.23 1.58 2.18
N ILE A 70 3.16 0.74 1.75
CA ILE A 70 4.46 1.18 1.22
C ILE A 70 4.69 0.65 -0.19
N VAL A 71 5.04 1.55 -1.10
CA VAL A 71 5.42 1.21 -2.47
C VAL A 71 6.79 0.53 -2.44
N ALA A 72 6.88 -0.71 -2.90
CA ALA A 72 8.14 -1.45 -2.84
C ALA A 72 8.51 -2.15 -4.15
N ASP A 73 7.68 -2.10 -5.19
CA ASP A 73 7.95 -2.76 -6.45
C ASP A 73 7.07 -2.27 -7.60
N ASN A 74 7.45 -2.66 -8.82
CA ASN A 74 6.59 -2.54 -9.99
C ASN A 74 5.75 -3.81 -10.17
N GLY A 75 4.47 -3.65 -10.50
CA GLY A 75 3.52 -4.75 -10.64
C GLY A 75 2.13 -4.25 -11.00
N SER A 76 1.08 -4.96 -10.60
CA SER A 76 -0.29 -4.44 -10.80
C SER A 76 -0.59 -3.32 -9.80
N ASN A 77 -1.29 -2.27 -10.24
CA ASN A 77 -1.67 -1.17 -9.37
C ASN A 77 -2.46 -1.65 -8.14
N TRP A 78 -2.08 -1.15 -6.97
CA TRP A 78 -2.75 -1.46 -5.69
C TRP A 78 -2.76 -2.94 -5.34
N PHE A 79 -1.76 -3.69 -5.81
CA PHE A 79 -1.67 -5.10 -5.52
C PHE A 79 -0.92 -5.36 -4.22
N PHE A 80 -1.57 -6.07 -3.30
CA PHE A 80 -1.01 -6.52 -2.03
C PHE A 80 -0.64 -8.00 -2.15
N GLN A 81 0.44 -8.41 -1.49
CA GLN A 81 0.90 -9.80 -1.49
C GLN A 81 0.99 -10.31 -0.06
N GLY A 82 0.53 -11.53 0.16
CA GLY A 82 0.70 -12.27 1.41
C GLY A 82 1.60 -13.49 1.21
N ALA A 83 2.16 -14.01 2.30
CA ALA A 83 2.76 -15.34 2.27
C ALA A 83 1.64 -16.38 2.05
N PRO A 84 1.86 -17.43 1.25
CA PRO A 84 0.88 -18.52 1.13
C PRO A 84 0.62 -19.14 2.50
N ASP A 85 -0.65 -19.14 2.92
CA ASP A 85 -1.08 -19.69 4.21
C ASP A 85 -2.49 -20.27 4.06
N PRO A 86 -2.74 -21.53 4.47
CA PRO A 86 -4.06 -22.15 4.39
C PRO A 86 -5.10 -21.50 5.32
N GLY A 87 -4.68 -20.67 6.27
CA GLY A 87 -5.54 -19.86 7.11
C GLY A 87 -6.09 -18.61 6.41
N TRP A 88 -5.66 -18.30 5.18
CA TRP A 88 -6.27 -17.22 4.40
C TRP A 88 -7.66 -17.62 3.93
N VAL A 89 -8.62 -16.72 4.15
CA VAL A 89 -9.99 -16.85 3.64
C VAL A 89 -10.12 -15.90 2.46
N ASP A 90 -10.07 -16.45 1.24
CA ASP A 90 -10.06 -15.67 0.01
C ASP A 90 -11.27 -14.74 -0.12
N ASP A 91 -12.45 -15.19 0.33
CA ASP A 91 -13.67 -14.37 0.32
C ASP A 91 -13.56 -13.13 1.21
N ASP A 92 -12.84 -13.22 2.34
CA ASP A 92 -12.51 -12.05 3.14
C ASP A 92 -11.54 -11.16 2.36
N LEU A 93 -10.41 -11.71 1.91
CA LEU A 93 -9.35 -10.94 1.26
C LEU A 93 -9.81 -10.23 -0.02
N ASN A 94 -10.73 -10.84 -0.77
CA ASN A 94 -11.30 -10.25 -1.99
C ASN A 94 -12.06 -8.94 -1.73
N GLN A 95 -12.58 -8.71 -0.52
CA GLN A 95 -13.26 -7.47 -0.16
C GLN A 95 -12.35 -6.24 -0.27
N LEU A 96 -11.03 -6.40 -0.07
CA LEU A 96 -10.05 -5.31 -0.15
C LEU A 96 -9.97 -4.69 -1.55
N LYS A 97 -10.31 -5.45 -2.60
CA LYS A 97 -10.35 -4.96 -3.99
C LYS A 97 -11.40 -3.87 -4.20
N SER A 98 -12.37 -3.74 -3.30
CA SER A 98 -13.39 -2.69 -3.35
C SER A 98 -12.91 -1.33 -2.86
N ILE A 99 -11.75 -1.26 -2.19
CA ILE A 99 -11.19 0.00 -1.69
C ILE A 99 -10.52 0.73 -2.87
N PRO A 100 -11.05 1.89 -3.29
CA PRO A 100 -10.46 2.61 -4.41
C PRO A 100 -9.16 3.30 -3.98
N GLY A 101 -8.24 3.50 -4.92
CA GLY A 101 -7.01 4.28 -4.65
C GLY A 101 -7.30 5.71 -4.14
N SER A 102 -8.44 6.30 -4.49
CA SER A 102 -8.88 7.62 -4.00
C SER A 102 -9.24 7.64 -2.51
N ALA A 103 -9.43 6.48 -1.88
CA ALA A 103 -9.58 6.34 -0.43
C ALA A 103 -8.26 6.55 0.31
N PHE A 104 -7.13 6.53 -0.39
CA PHE A 104 -5.82 6.74 0.20
C PHE A 104 -5.38 8.21 0.11
N GLU A 105 -4.45 8.56 0.99
CA GLU A 105 -3.74 9.83 1.00
C GLU A 105 -2.23 9.57 1.02
N ALA A 106 -1.45 10.47 0.42
CA ALA A 106 0.00 10.43 0.52
C ALA A 106 0.43 10.88 1.92
N VAL A 107 1.35 10.14 2.53
CA VAL A 107 1.97 10.53 3.80
C VAL A 107 3.36 11.07 3.47
N ASP A 108 3.64 12.28 3.94
CA ASP A 108 4.99 12.83 3.86
C ASP A 108 5.91 12.08 4.83
N THR A 109 6.84 11.31 4.27
CA THR A 109 7.88 10.58 5.02
C THR A 109 9.28 11.06 4.64
N GLY A 110 9.38 12.23 4.00
CA GLY A 110 10.64 12.83 3.55
C GLY A 110 10.73 13.00 2.04
N PRO A 111 11.82 13.62 1.56
CA PRO A 111 11.97 13.99 0.17
C PRO A 111 12.19 12.76 -0.73
N VAL A 112 11.71 12.86 -1.97
CA VAL A 112 12.06 11.92 -3.04
C VAL A 112 13.49 12.21 -3.52
N ARG A 113 14.34 11.18 -3.48
CA ARG A 113 15.72 11.19 -3.97
C ARG A 113 15.77 10.57 -5.37
N THR A 114 16.54 11.18 -6.27
CA THR A 114 16.61 10.79 -7.69
C THR A 114 18.05 10.54 -8.18
N SER A 115 19.05 10.81 -7.33
CA SER A 115 20.49 10.71 -7.59
C SER A 115 21.09 9.40 -7.08
#